data_AF-A0A2E9SZ83-F1
#
_entry.id   AF-A0A2E9SZ83-F1
#
_cell.length_a   1.000
_cell.length_b   1.000
_cell.length_c   1.000
_cell.angle_alpha   90.00
_cell.angle_beta   90.00
_cell.angle_gamma   90.00
#
_symmetry.space_group_name_H-M   'P 1'
#
loop_
_entity.id
_entity.type
_entity.pdbx_description
1 polymer ?
#
loop_
_entity_poly.entity_id
_entity_poly.type
_entity_poly.pdbx_seq_one_letter_code
_entity_poly.pdbx_strand_id
1 'polypeptide(L)'
;MNNHTQYSVTTNHTYKQYQTLARDNQPLVTPYLDAIEKVMLAACAEYKRSFAVRIDLRLPAYSNTIDLNNNKVCTRFAASLEAQIKADTKRKTREDKTPHPCKIRYIWAREQNTAQHQHYHLVLFFNKDRYHCTGKINAESDNLFTRIVKAWASALSLPIDETMELVHLPNNAHYYLDANSSNFTQDFHALYYRLSYLAKLNTKQYGLGQRCFGYSQR
;
A
#
# COMPACT_ATOMS: atom_id res chain seq x y z
N MET A 1 -16.53 -22.14 -5.80
CA MET A 1 -16.00 -22.29 -4.43
C MET A 1 -16.52 -21.13 -3.61
N ASN A 2 -17.39 -21.37 -2.64
CA ASN A 2 -17.92 -20.32 -1.78
C ASN A 2 -16.81 -19.87 -0.84
N ASN A 3 -16.28 -18.68 -1.07
CA ASN A 3 -15.29 -18.07 -0.18
C ASN A 3 -16.03 -17.62 1.08
N HIS A 4 -16.21 -18.51 2.05
CA HIS A 4 -16.94 -18.27 3.30
C HIS A 4 -16.13 -17.34 4.21
N THR A 5 -16.10 -16.06 3.87
CA THR A 5 -15.67 -15.03 4.80
C THR A 5 -16.75 -14.82 5.86
N GLN A 6 -16.35 -14.51 7.09
CA GLN A 6 -17.27 -14.07 8.14
C GLN A 6 -17.66 -12.59 7.99
N TYR A 7 -17.04 -11.86 7.06
CA TYR A 7 -17.28 -10.44 6.88
C TYR A 7 -18.51 -10.17 6.01
N SER A 8 -19.23 -9.10 6.32
CA SER A 8 -20.24 -8.54 5.44
C SER A 8 -19.64 -8.12 4.09
N VAL A 9 -20.41 -8.31 3.03
CA VAL A 9 -20.00 -8.00 1.65
C VAL A 9 -21.06 -7.17 0.94
N THR A 10 -20.66 -6.43 -0.10
CA THR A 10 -21.55 -5.66 -0.98
C THR A 10 -21.22 -5.92 -2.44
N THR A 11 -22.24 -5.98 -3.29
CA THR A 11 -22.12 -5.97 -4.75
C THR A 11 -22.56 -4.63 -5.35
N ASN A 12 -23.08 -3.71 -4.54
CA ASN A 12 -23.53 -2.39 -4.98
C ASN A 12 -22.36 -1.55 -5.46
N HIS A 13 -22.48 -0.95 -6.65
CA HIS A 13 -21.46 -0.05 -7.22
C HIS A 13 -21.14 1.15 -6.32
N THR A 14 -22.02 1.48 -5.37
CA THR A 14 -21.80 2.52 -4.37
C THR A 14 -21.70 1.94 -2.95
N TYR A 15 -20.80 2.50 -2.15
CA TYR A 15 -20.71 2.25 -0.71
C TYR A 15 -20.56 3.60 0.02
N LYS A 16 -21.52 3.91 0.89
CA LYS A 16 -21.72 5.28 1.42
C LYS A 16 -21.86 6.28 0.25
N GLN A 17 -21.09 7.36 0.26
CA GLN A 17 -21.06 8.38 -0.80
C GLN A 17 -20.09 8.06 -1.96
N TYR A 18 -19.39 6.92 -1.93
CA TYR A 18 -18.32 6.62 -2.88
C TYR A 18 -18.74 5.59 -3.94
N GLN A 19 -18.29 5.81 -5.17
CA GLN A 19 -18.26 4.77 -6.19
C GLN A 19 -17.18 3.74 -5.85
N THR A 20 -17.44 2.48 -6.19
CA THR A 20 -16.54 1.34 -5.92
C THR A 20 -16.46 0.40 -7.11
N LEU A 21 -15.50 -0.53 -7.06
CA LEU A 21 -15.36 -1.61 -8.03
C LEU A 21 -16.30 -2.80 -7.77
N ALA A 22 -17.24 -2.69 -6.84
CA ALA A 22 -18.20 -3.75 -6.56
C ALA A 22 -19.10 -3.99 -7.78
N ARG A 23 -19.43 -5.26 -7.99
CA ARG A 23 -20.40 -5.77 -8.99
C ARG A 23 -20.73 -7.22 -8.62
N ASP A 24 -21.76 -7.79 -9.24
CA ASP A 24 -22.26 -9.13 -8.87
C ASP A 24 -21.19 -10.21 -8.85
N ASN A 25 -20.31 -10.24 -9.85
CA ASN A 25 -19.21 -11.20 -9.94
C ASN A 25 -17.95 -10.80 -9.15
N GLN A 26 -17.99 -9.71 -8.40
CA GLN A 26 -16.87 -9.17 -7.64
C GLN A 26 -17.38 -8.45 -6.37
N PRO A 27 -17.92 -9.20 -5.40
CA PRO A 27 -18.31 -8.63 -4.12
C PRO A 27 -17.09 -8.05 -3.40
N LEU A 28 -17.31 -6.94 -2.70
CA LEU A 28 -16.31 -6.27 -1.88
C LEU A 28 -16.62 -6.46 -0.39
N VAL A 29 -15.57 -6.66 0.40
CA VAL A 29 -15.63 -6.85 1.85
C VAL A 29 -15.82 -5.49 2.53
N THR A 30 -16.97 -5.27 3.16
CA THR A 30 -17.33 -3.94 3.67
C THR A 30 -16.42 -3.44 4.78
N PRO A 31 -15.93 -4.27 5.74
CA PRO A 31 -14.95 -3.80 6.72
C PRO A 31 -13.63 -3.30 6.10
N TYR A 32 -13.26 -3.80 4.92
CA TYR A 32 -12.05 -3.34 4.23
C TYR A 32 -12.29 -1.98 3.56
N LEU A 33 -13.50 -1.75 3.02
CA LEU A 33 -13.93 -0.46 2.51
C LEU A 33 -13.95 0.62 3.59
N ASP A 34 -14.43 0.29 4.80
CA ASP A 34 -14.39 1.19 5.95
C ASP A 34 -12.95 1.50 6.39
N ALA A 35 -12.08 0.48 6.42
CA ALA A 35 -10.68 0.67 6.76
C ALA A 35 -9.93 1.54 5.74
N ILE A 36 -10.24 1.40 4.44
CA ILE A 36 -9.69 2.25 3.38
C ILE A 36 -10.05 3.71 3.62
N GLU A 37 -11.33 4.02 3.82
CA GLU A 37 -11.80 5.39 4.11
C GLU A 37 -11.09 5.95 5.34
N LYS A 38 -11.06 5.17 6.43
CA LYS A 38 -10.42 5.57 7.68
C LYS A 38 -8.96 5.95 7.48
N VAL A 39 -8.18 5.16 6.75
CA VAL A 39 -6.76 5.44 6.52
C VAL A 39 -6.57 6.66 5.62
N MET A 40 -7.40 6.82 4.59
CA MET A 40 -7.37 8.01 3.72
C MET A 40 -7.67 9.30 4.51
N LEU A 41 -8.73 9.30 5.32
CA LEU A 41 -9.07 10.42 6.20
C LEU A 41 -7.94 10.72 7.18
N ALA A 42 -7.34 9.68 7.78
CA ALA A 42 -6.21 9.86 8.68
C ALA A 42 -4.96 10.44 7.98
N ALA A 43 -4.72 10.09 6.72
CA ALA A 43 -3.65 10.69 5.92
C ALA A 43 -3.90 12.19 5.67
N CYS A 44 -5.12 12.56 5.27
CA CYS A 44 -5.51 13.96 5.09
C CYS A 44 -5.48 14.78 6.38
N ALA A 45 -5.81 14.16 7.52
CA ALA A 45 -5.73 14.81 8.83
C ALA A 45 -4.27 15.02 9.29
N GLU A 46 -3.38 14.08 8.95
CA GLU A 46 -1.95 14.18 9.27
C GLU A 46 -1.25 15.24 8.41
N TYR A 47 -1.56 15.27 7.10
CA TYR A 47 -0.95 16.19 6.15
C TYR A 47 -1.99 16.83 5.24
N LYS A 48 -1.99 18.17 5.19
CA LYS A 48 -2.81 18.96 4.24
C LYS A 48 -2.60 18.52 2.80
N ARG A 49 -1.39 18.07 2.46
CA ARG A 49 -1.00 17.57 1.14
C ARG A 49 -0.44 16.17 1.29
N SER A 50 -1.23 15.18 0.91
CA SER A 50 -0.87 13.77 0.95
C SER A 50 -0.56 13.23 -0.45
N PHE A 51 0.52 12.48 -0.57
CA PHE A 51 0.85 11.71 -1.76
C PHE A 51 0.58 10.23 -1.47
N ALA A 52 -0.28 9.61 -2.27
CA ALA A 52 -0.55 8.18 -2.21
C ALA A 52 0.05 7.47 -3.43
N VAL A 53 0.68 6.32 -3.20
CA VAL A 53 1.19 5.46 -4.26
C VAL A 53 0.73 4.02 -4.05
N ARG A 54 0.13 3.45 -5.10
CA ARG A 54 -0.12 2.00 -5.16
C ARG A 54 1.14 1.29 -5.62
N ILE A 55 1.50 0.22 -4.91
CA ILE A 55 2.57 -0.69 -5.30
C ILE A 55 2.08 -2.14 -5.17
N ASP A 56 2.60 -3.02 -6.01
CA ASP A 56 2.35 -4.46 -5.92
C ASP A 56 3.68 -5.15 -5.57
N LEU A 57 3.72 -5.84 -4.43
CA LEU A 57 4.89 -6.54 -3.91
C LEU A 57 4.71 -8.05 -4.12
N ARG A 58 5.61 -8.65 -4.88
CA ARG A 58 5.65 -10.08 -5.15
C ARG A 58 6.57 -10.78 -4.15
N LEU A 59 6.23 -12.01 -3.82
CA LEU A 59 7.14 -12.91 -3.10
C LEU A 59 8.04 -13.63 -4.11
N PRO A 60 9.29 -13.97 -3.71
CA PRO A 60 10.12 -14.87 -4.49
C PRO A 60 9.47 -16.26 -4.56
N ALA A 61 9.86 -17.06 -5.55
CA ALA A 61 9.34 -18.42 -5.71
C ALA A 61 9.72 -19.33 -4.53
N TYR A 62 10.87 -19.05 -3.90
CA TYR A 62 11.42 -19.82 -2.80
C TYR A 62 12.19 -18.93 -1.83
N SER A 63 12.28 -19.36 -0.57
CA SER A 63 13.09 -18.71 0.45
C SER A 63 13.48 -19.73 1.52
N ASN A 64 14.76 -19.71 1.90
CA ASN A 64 15.32 -20.51 3.01
C ASN A 64 15.28 -19.80 4.35
N THR A 65 15.10 -18.47 4.34
CA THR A 65 15.35 -17.61 5.49
C THR A 65 14.07 -17.07 6.11
N ILE A 66 13.00 -17.00 5.32
CA ILE A 66 11.71 -16.46 5.73
C ILE A 66 10.56 -17.38 5.32
N ASP A 67 9.53 -17.45 6.18
CA ASP A 67 8.25 -18.06 5.86
C ASP A 67 7.43 -17.10 4.97
N LEU A 68 7.35 -17.45 3.68
CA LEU A 68 6.63 -16.68 2.67
C LEU A 68 5.11 -16.71 2.85
N ASN A 69 4.57 -17.68 3.60
CA ASN A 69 3.14 -17.75 3.89
C ASN A 69 2.71 -16.86 5.07
N ASN A 70 3.64 -16.11 5.68
CA ASN A 70 3.38 -15.29 6.83
C ASN A 70 3.32 -13.79 6.50
N ASN A 71 2.28 -13.12 6.98
CA ASN A 71 2.11 -11.67 6.80
C ASN A 71 3.14 -10.82 7.57
N LYS A 72 3.97 -11.41 8.43
CA LYS A 72 5.10 -10.73 9.10
C LYS A 72 6.04 -10.02 8.12
N VAL A 73 6.10 -10.47 6.86
CA VAL A 73 6.86 -9.79 5.80
C VAL A 73 6.37 -8.35 5.57
N CYS A 74 5.05 -8.09 5.61
CA CYS A 74 4.51 -6.74 5.47
C CYS A 74 4.87 -5.85 6.67
N THR A 75 4.86 -6.41 7.89
CA THR A 75 5.28 -5.68 9.08
C THR A 75 6.76 -5.30 9.01
N ARG A 76 7.63 -6.22 8.58
CA ARG A 76 9.05 -5.96 8.38
C ARG A 76 9.29 -4.90 7.29
N PHE A 77 8.54 -4.98 6.19
CA PHE A 77 8.59 -4.00 5.11
C PHE A 77 8.25 -2.59 5.62
N ALA A 78 7.11 -2.43 6.30
CA ALA A 78 6.70 -1.14 6.83
C ALA A 78 7.73 -0.57 7.82
N ALA A 79 8.22 -1.40 8.75
CA ALA A 79 9.24 -0.99 9.72
C ALA A 79 10.56 -0.58 9.04
N SER A 80 10.99 -1.32 8.01
CA SER A 80 12.20 -1.00 7.25
C SER A 80 12.06 0.32 6.47
N LEU A 81 10.90 0.53 5.83
CA LEU A 81 10.64 1.77 5.09
C LEU A 81 10.59 2.99 6.03
N GLU A 82 9.91 2.88 7.17
CA GLU A 82 9.90 3.93 8.19
C GLU A 82 11.31 4.24 8.73
N ALA A 83 12.10 3.21 9.01
CA ALA A 83 13.48 3.37 9.45
C ALA A 83 14.34 4.09 8.41
N GLN A 84 14.19 3.75 7.13
CA GLN A 84 14.90 4.41 6.03
C GLN A 84 14.51 5.89 5.87
N ILE A 85 13.23 6.24 6.02
CA ILE A 85 12.79 7.65 5.99
C ILE A 85 13.35 8.40 7.19
N LYS A 86 13.34 7.81 8.39
CA LYS A 86 13.92 8.41 9.60
C LYS A 86 15.43 8.63 9.44
N ALA A 87 16.14 7.68 8.84
CA ALA A 87 17.57 7.79 8.56
C ALA A 87 17.85 8.92 7.55
N ASP A 88 17.07 9.05 6.48
CA ASP A 88 17.21 10.15 5.51
C ASP A 88 16.93 11.52 6.14
N THR A 89 15.93 11.61 7.01
CA THR A 89 15.66 12.84 7.76
C THR A 89 16.87 13.22 8.60
N LYS A 90 17.43 12.29 9.39
CA LYS A 90 18.65 12.54 10.19
C LYS A 90 19.83 12.96 9.33
N ARG A 91 20.05 12.29 8.19
CA ARG A 91 21.13 12.61 7.25
C ARG A 91 20.98 14.03 6.71
N LYS A 92 19.80 14.39 6.21
CA LYS A 92 19.52 15.74 5.68
C LYS A 92 19.68 16.83 6.75
N THR A 93 19.27 16.57 7.98
CA THR A 93 19.51 17.51 9.10
C THR A 93 21.00 17.72 9.38
N ARG A 94 21.84 16.69 9.25
CA ARG A 94 23.31 16.84 9.37
C ARG A 94 23.94 17.61 8.20
N GLU A 95 23.24 17.70 7.07
CA GLU A 95 23.61 18.50 5.90
C GLU A 95 22.99 19.91 5.95
N ASP A 96 22.58 20.39 7.14
CA ASP A 96 21.91 21.67 7.37
C ASP A 96 20.63 21.90 6.55
N LYS A 97 19.98 20.82 6.11
CA LYS A 97 18.67 20.86 5.45
C LYS A 97 17.55 20.70 6.46
N THR A 98 16.40 21.31 6.17
CA THR A 98 15.18 21.18 6.97
C THR A 98 14.13 20.34 6.24
N PRO A 99 14.26 19.00 6.24
CA PRO A 99 13.32 18.13 5.55
C PRO A 99 11.91 18.18 6.18
N HIS A 100 10.87 18.19 5.35
CA HIS A 100 9.50 18.05 5.84
C HIS A 100 9.30 16.71 6.60
N PRO A 101 8.56 16.71 7.73
CA PRO A 101 8.26 15.49 8.47
C PRO A 101 7.40 14.55 7.61
N CYS A 102 7.60 13.25 7.73
CA CYS A 102 6.87 12.26 6.95
C CYS A 102 6.72 10.94 7.72
N LYS A 103 5.56 10.79 8.35
CA LYS A 103 5.05 9.55 8.91
C LYS A 103 4.27 8.83 7.83
N ILE A 104 4.58 7.56 7.61
CA ILE A 104 3.94 6.77 6.57
C ILE A 104 2.61 6.23 7.11
N ARG A 105 1.57 6.25 6.28
CA ARG A 105 0.37 5.42 6.49
C ARG A 105 0.28 4.42 5.36
N TYR A 106 -0.30 3.26 5.63
CA TYR A 106 -0.38 2.22 4.60
C TYR A 106 -1.60 1.33 4.75
N ILE A 107 -1.97 0.74 3.62
CA ILE A 107 -2.94 -0.34 3.49
C ILE A 107 -2.26 -1.45 2.71
N TRP A 108 -2.47 -2.69 3.10
CA TRP A 108 -2.04 -3.86 2.33
C TRP A 108 -3.17 -4.87 2.24
N ALA A 109 -3.23 -5.56 1.10
CA ALA A 109 -4.11 -6.70 0.91
C ALA A 109 -3.34 -7.84 0.25
N ARG A 110 -3.46 -9.04 0.80
CA ARG A 110 -2.82 -10.26 0.29
C ARG A 110 -3.78 -10.97 -0.66
N GLU A 111 -3.31 -11.31 -1.84
CA GLU A 111 -4.09 -12.00 -2.85
C GLU A 111 -3.32 -13.21 -3.40
N GLN A 112 -4.06 -14.27 -3.68
CA GLN A 112 -3.60 -15.43 -4.44
C GLN A 112 -4.79 -15.89 -5.28
N ASN A 113 -4.95 -15.23 -6.42
CA ASN A 113 -5.96 -15.60 -7.41
C ASN A 113 -5.48 -16.82 -8.20
N THR A 114 -5.15 -16.65 -9.50
CA THR A 114 -4.58 -17.70 -10.36
C THR A 114 -3.04 -17.74 -10.34
N ALA A 115 -2.41 -16.81 -9.63
CA ALA A 115 -0.95 -16.74 -9.56
C ALA A 115 -0.39 -17.91 -8.74
N GLN A 116 0.74 -18.47 -9.18
CA GLN A 116 1.46 -19.49 -8.42
C GLN A 116 1.87 -19.00 -7.03
N HIS A 117 2.19 -17.71 -6.90
CA HIS A 117 2.62 -17.11 -5.65
C HIS A 117 1.68 -15.98 -5.20
N GLN A 118 1.61 -15.83 -3.89
CA GLN A 118 0.91 -14.71 -3.27
C GLN A 118 1.59 -13.39 -3.63
N HIS A 119 0.77 -12.36 -3.75
CA HIS A 119 1.23 -10.99 -3.91
C HIS A 119 0.49 -10.09 -2.93
N TYR A 120 1.14 -9.00 -2.57
CA TYR A 120 0.57 -7.98 -1.72
C TYR A 120 0.32 -6.73 -2.55
N HIS A 121 -0.93 -6.28 -2.59
CA HIS A 121 -1.28 -4.96 -3.09
C HIS A 121 -1.19 -3.97 -1.93
N LEU A 122 -0.34 -2.95 -2.07
CA LEU A 122 -0.13 -1.95 -1.06
C LEU A 122 -0.51 -0.57 -1.58
N VAL A 123 -0.91 0.28 -0.65
CA VAL A 123 -1.04 1.71 -0.84
C VAL A 123 -0.27 2.37 0.27
N LEU A 124 0.67 3.25 -0.09
CA LEU A 124 1.49 4.00 0.84
C LEU A 124 1.12 5.47 0.74
N PHE A 125 0.95 6.13 1.89
CA PHE A 125 0.65 7.55 2.00
C PHE A 125 1.83 8.26 2.65
N PHE A 126 2.22 9.38 2.05
CA PHE A 126 3.34 10.20 2.46
C PHE A 126 2.92 11.66 2.56
N ASN A 127 3.68 12.45 3.30
CA ASN A 127 3.64 13.90 3.16
C ASN A 127 4.12 14.27 1.75
N LYS A 128 3.25 14.89 0.93
CA LYS A 128 3.56 15.27 -0.45
C LYS A 128 4.75 16.23 -0.53
N ASP A 129 4.90 17.11 0.46
CA ASP A 129 5.99 18.09 0.49
C ASP A 129 7.34 17.40 0.80
N ARG A 130 7.31 16.17 1.32
CA ARG A 130 8.49 15.31 1.47
C ARG A 130 8.75 14.43 0.25
N TYR A 131 7.71 13.76 -0.24
CA TYR A 131 7.75 12.88 -1.41
C TYR A 131 6.52 13.13 -2.27
N HIS A 132 6.73 13.61 -3.50
CA HIS A 132 5.65 13.89 -4.45
C HIS A 132 5.59 12.89 -5.62
N CYS A 133 6.54 11.97 -5.71
CA CYS A 133 6.56 10.89 -6.70
C CYS A 133 7.50 9.77 -6.24
N THR A 134 7.49 8.64 -6.94
CA THR A 134 8.43 7.54 -6.69
C THR A 134 9.85 7.83 -7.20
N GLY A 135 9.98 8.65 -8.24
CA GLY A 135 11.24 8.87 -8.94
C GLY A 135 11.56 7.77 -9.98
N LYS A 136 12.82 7.74 -10.41
CA LYS A 136 13.34 6.77 -11.41
C LYS A 136 13.31 5.33 -10.89
N ILE A 137 12.95 4.40 -11.78
CA ILE A 137 12.90 2.95 -11.51
C ILE A 137 14.26 2.34 -11.88
N ASN A 138 15.23 2.41 -10.97
CA ASN A 138 16.53 1.72 -11.06
C ASN A 138 17.15 1.63 -9.65
N ALA A 139 18.14 0.74 -9.43
CA ALA A 139 18.75 0.53 -8.10
C ALA A 139 19.64 1.70 -7.64
N GLU A 140 20.24 2.43 -8.58
CA GLU A 140 21.31 3.41 -8.31
C GLU A 140 20.78 4.76 -7.82
N SER A 141 19.52 5.08 -8.09
CA SER A 141 18.92 6.36 -7.69
C SER A 141 18.70 6.44 -6.17
N ASP A 142 18.92 7.61 -5.56
CA ASP A 142 18.42 7.90 -4.20
C ASP A 142 17.04 8.56 -4.29
N ASN A 143 15.98 7.75 -4.41
CA ASN A 143 14.60 8.22 -4.48
C ASN A 143 13.64 7.32 -3.68
N LEU A 144 12.34 7.61 -3.73
CA LEU A 144 11.36 6.84 -2.97
C LEU A 144 11.22 5.40 -3.49
N PHE A 145 11.31 5.18 -4.80
CA PHE A 145 11.24 3.84 -5.38
C PHE A 145 12.36 2.94 -4.83
N THR A 146 13.61 3.42 -4.83
CA THR A 146 14.72 2.61 -4.30
C THR A 146 14.63 2.35 -2.81
N ARG A 147 14.01 3.25 -2.04
CA ARG A 147 13.70 3.00 -0.62
C ARG A 147 12.66 1.91 -0.44
N ILE A 148 11.63 1.89 -1.29
CA ILE A 148 10.62 0.82 -1.31
C ILE A 148 11.29 -0.52 -1.66
N VAL A 149 12.13 -0.56 -2.69
CA VAL A 149 12.87 -1.78 -3.07
C VAL A 149 13.79 -2.25 -1.93
N LYS A 150 14.59 -1.35 -1.33
CA LYS A 150 15.45 -1.67 -0.18
C LYS A 150 14.65 -2.17 1.03
N ALA A 151 13.48 -1.58 1.29
CA ALA A 151 12.62 -2.02 2.38
C ALA A 151 12.06 -3.42 2.12
N TRP A 152 11.71 -3.73 0.87
CA TRP A 152 11.25 -5.05 0.49
C TRP A 152 12.37 -6.09 0.54
N ALA A 153 13.57 -5.74 0.07
CA ALA A 153 14.74 -6.58 0.09
C ALA A 153 15.10 -6.97 1.53
N SER A 154 15.09 -5.96 2.42
CA SER A 154 15.28 -6.14 3.86
C SER A 154 14.20 -7.04 4.48
N ALA A 155 12.94 -6.91 4.08
CA ALA A 155 11.84 -7.74 4.57
C ALA A 155 11.93 -9.19 4.08
N LEU A 156 12.46 -9.40 2.88
CA LEU A 156 12.64 -10.72 2.26
C LEU A 156 13.97 -11.38 2.60
N SER A 157 14.92 -10.65 3.18
CA SER A 157 16.32 -11.09 3.34
C SER A 157 16.96 -11.47 2.00
N LEU A 158 16.72 -10.64 0.97
CA LEU A 158 17.26 -10.79 -0.38
C LEU A 158 18.17 -9.61 -0.76
N PRO A 159 19.09 -9.80 -1.72
CA PRO A 159 19.80 -8.69 -2.37
C PRO A 159 18.84 -7.71 -3.07
N ILE A 160 19.27 -6.45 -3.21
CA ILE A 160 18.46 -5.41 -3.86
C ILE A 160 18.18 -5.71 -5.34
N ASP A 161 19.17 -6.29 -6.03
CA ASP A 161 19.11 -6.58 -7.46
C ASP A 161 18.04 -7.63 -7.78
N GLU A 162 17.96 -8.69 -6.98
CA GLU A 162 16.91 -9.71 -7.06
C GLU A 162 15.53 -9.16 -6.67
N THR A 163 15.48 -8.14 -5.81
CA THR A 163 14.22 -7.59 -5.30
C THR A 163 13.58 -6.60 -6.27
N MET A 164 14.34 -5.99 -7.17
CA MET A 164 13.82 -4.94 -8.05
C MET A 164 12.64 -5.43 -8.90
N GLU A 165 12.74 -6.66 -9.41
CA GLU A 165 11.68 -7.30 -10.21
C GLU A 165 10.45 -7.72 -9.38
N LEU A 166 10.58 -7.73 -8.06
CA LEU A 166 9.51 -8.07 -7.11
C LEU A 166 8.67 -6.85 -6.70
N VAL A 167 9.05 -5.64 -7.10
CA VAL A 167 8.33 -4.40 -6.81
C VAL A 167 7.76 -3.83 -8.10
N HIS A 168 6.43 -3.85 -8.24
CA HIS A 168 5.76 -3.35 -9.43
C HIS A 168 4.93 -2.09 -9.13
N LEU A 169 5.09 -1.06 -9.97
CA LEU A 169 4.21 0.11 -10.00
C LEU A 169 3.14 -0.12 -11.08
N PRO A 170 1.87 -0.30 -10.70
CA PRO A 170 0.80 -0.45 -11.67
C PRO A 170 0.53 0.88 -12.40
N ASN A 171 -0.13 0.81 -13.56
CA ASN A 171 -0.61 2.01 -14.25
C ASN A 171 -1.46 2.87 -13.31
N ASN A 172 -1.30 4.20 -13.42
CA ASN A 172 -1.93 5.19 -12.55
C ASN A 172 -1.70 4.86 -11.07
N ALA A 173 -0.43 4.69 -10.67
CA ALA A 173 -0.02 4.39 -9.31
C ALA A 173 -0.07 5.61 -8.37
N HIS A 174 0.13 6.83 -8.90
CA HIS A 174 0.27 8.05 -8.12
C HIS A 174 -1.05 8.80 -7.97
N TYR A 175 -1.37 9.24 -6.75
CA TYR A 175 -2.54 10.05 -6.43
C TYR A 175 -2.14 11.14 -5.44
N TYR A 176 -2.84 12.27 -5.51
CA TYR A 176 -2.56 13.45 -4.70
C TYR A 176 -3.84 13.91 -4.04
N LEU A 177 -3.81 14.06 -2.72
CA LEU A 177 -4.90 14.63 -1.94
C LEU A 177 -4.40 15.94 -1.34
N ASP A 178 -4.89 17.06 -1.86
CA ASP A 178 -4.56 18.39 -1.37
C ASP A 178 -5.81 19.04 -0.78
N ALA A 179 -5.84 19.24 0.53
CA ALA A 179 -6.97 19.79 1.27
C ALA A 179 -7.34 21.22 0.83
N ASN A 180 -6.45 21.94 0.15
CA ASN A 180 -6.72 23.28 -0.39
C ASN A 180 -7.10 23.25 -1.88
N SER A 181 -7.12 22.09 -2.53
CA SER A 181 -7.51 21.94 -3.93
C SER A 181 -9.03 22.01 -4.06
N SER A 182 -9.52 22.76 -5.05
CA SER A 182 -10.93 22.74 -5.44
C SER A 182 -11.39 21.35 -5.91
N ASN A 183 -10.45 20.50 -6.35
CA ASN A 183 -10.73 19.15 -6.83
C ASN A 183 -10.59 18.08 -5.73
N PHE A 184 -10.35 18.46 -4.47
CA PHE A 184 -10.09 17.52 -3.37
C PHE A 184 -11.11 16.38 -3.29
N THR A 185 -12.41 16.70 -3.36
CA THR A 185 -13.48 15.70 -3.32
C THR A 185 -13.37 14.71 -4.48
N GLN A 186 -13.11 15.20 -5.70
CA GLN A 186 -12.93 14.35 -6.88
C GLN A 186 -11.70 13.45 -6.73
N ASP A 187 -10.57 14.00 -6.29
CA ASP A 187 -9.32 13.26 -6.08
C ASP A 187 -9.47 12.19 -5.00
N PHE A 188 -10.17 12.52 -3.91
CA PHE A 188 -10.49 11.59 -2.83
C PHE A 188 -11.38 10.45 -3.33
N HIS A 189 -12.44 10.76 -4.08
CA HIS A 189 -13.34 9.76 -4.63
C HIS A 189 -12.63 8.86 -5.66
N ALA A 190 -11.77 9.43 -6.51
CA ALA A 190 -10.99 8.69 -7.50
C ALA A 190 -10.01 7.72 -6.83
N LEU A 191 -9.31 8.18 -5.77
CA LEU A 191 -8.44 7.30 -4.99
C LEU A 191 -9.26 6.22 -4.27
N TYR A 192 -10.37 6.57 -3.61
CA TYR A 192 -11.21 5.59 -2.92
C TYR A 192 -11.72 4.49 -3.87
N TYR A 193 -12.21 4.89 -5.04
CA TYR A 193 -12.62 3.97 -6.09
C TYR A 193 -11.47 3.02 -6.48
N ARG A 194 -10.26 3.56 -6.69
CA ARG A 194 -9.07 2.74 -6.98
C ARG A 194 -8.74 1.77 -5.85
N LEU A 195 -8.81 2.21 -4.60
CA LEU A 195 -8.45 1.42 -3.44
C LEU A 195 -9.50 0.37 -3.08
N SER A 196 -10.75 0.54 -3.50
CA SER A 196 -11.80 -0.47 -3.36
C SER A 196 -11.44 -1.82 -4.00
N TYR A 197 -10.48 -1.84 -4.93
CA TYR A 197 -9.87 -3.06 -5.46
C TYR A 197 -9.32 -3.96 -4.34
N LEU A 198 -8.66 -3.39 -3.33
CA LEU A 198 -8.04 -4.15 -2.23
C LEU A 198 -9.09 -4.89 -1.39
N ALA A 199 -10.37 -4.47 -1.48
CA ALA A 199 -11.49 -5.06 -0.77
C ALA A 199 -12.16 -6.23 -1.52
N LYS A 200 -11.68 -6.62 -2.71
CA LYS A 200 -12.24 -7.76 -3.46
C LYS A 200 -12.24 -9.02 -2.62
N LEU A 201 -13.37 -9.71 -2.58
CA LEU A 201 -13.49 -10.99 -1.89
C LEU A 201 -12.81 -12.13 -2.65
N ASN A 202 -13.01 -12.19 -3.96
CA ASN A 202 -12.76 -13.39 -4.76
C ASN A 202 -11.29 -13.77 -4.90
N THR A 203 -10.38 -12.82 -4.70
CA THR A 203 -8.93 -13.02 -4.85
C THR A 203 -8.22 -13.30 -3.52
N LYS A 204 -8.97 -13.32 -2.41
CA LYS A 204 -8.47 -13.57 -1.06
C LYS A 204 -8.63 -15.04 -0.67
N GLN A 205 -7.71 -15.55 0.12
CA GLN A 205 -7.81 -16.89 0.70
C GLN A 205 -8.19 -16.80 2.18
N TYR A 206 -9.48 -17.01 2.47
CA TYR A 206 -9.97 -17.09 3.85
C TYR A 206 -9.80 -18.51 4.42
N GLY A 207 -9.87 -18.64 5.75
CA GLY A 207 -9.85 -19.95 6.43
C GLY A 207 -8.47 -20.54 6.71
N LEU A 208 -7.38 -19.90 6.27
CA LEU A 208 -6.00 -20.39 6.47
C LEU A 208 -5.29 -19.79 7.70
N GLY A 209 -6.03 -19.18 8.63
CA GLY A 209 -5.47 -18.54 9.83
C GLY A 209 -4.62 -17.28 9.58
N GLN A 210 -4.52 -16.82 8.33
CA GLN A 210 -3.81 -15.60 7.94
C GLN A 210 -4.79 -14.48 7.59
N ARG A 211 -4.45 -13.25 7.99
CA ARG A 211 -5.20 -12.05 7.58
C ARG A 211 -4.98 -11.77 6.09
N CYS A 212 -6.05 -11.44 5.38
CA CYS A 212 -5.96 -11.02 3.98
C CYS A 212 -5.80 -9.51 3.80
N PHE A 213 -5.91 -8.74 4.89
CA PHE A 213 -5.90 -7.28 4.87
C PHE A 213 -5.33 -6.71 6.17
N GLY A 214 -4.56 -5.64 6.04
CA GLY A 214 -4.02 -4.89 7.17
C GLY A 214 -3.68 -3.45 6.78
N TYR A 215 -3.49 -2.61 7.78
CA TYR A 215 -3.27 -1.19 7.60
C TYR A 215 -2.63 -0.58 8.85
N SER A 216 -2.04 0.61 8.71
CA SER A 216 -1.51 1.40 9.83
C SER A 216 -2.63 1.88 10.76
N GLN A 217 -2.56 1.57 12.05
CA GLN A 217 -3.63 1.90 13.02
C GLN A 217 -3.52 3.27 13.69
N ARG A 218 -2.41 4.00 13.53
CA ARG A 218 -2.13 5.29 14.19
C ARG A 218 -1.63 6.32 13.21
#